data_AF-A0A536SK28-F1
#
_entry.id   AF-A0A536SK28-F1
#
_cell.length_a   1.000
_cell.length_b   1.000
_cell.length_c   1.000
_cell.angle_alpha   90.00
_cell.angle_beta   90.00
_cell.angle_gamma   90.00
#
_symmetry.space_group_name_H-M   'P 1'
#
loop_
_entity.id
_entity.type
_entity.pdbx_description
1 polymer ?
#
loop_
_entity_poly.entity_id
_entity_poly.type
_entity_poly.pdbx_seq_one_letter_code
_entity_poly.pdbx_strand_id
1 'polypeptide(L)'
;MKFSITGSTRRLILGVSAAAAVAGSFAPPAAHADPVPGGWQASNMKAIGYSGLDGRGGAFKMAIRRAADRWYLYMGHEWHRGWTILDVTDAANPKFVKFVPGPDNTNTIQMEFHGDIMLTALQRKQPNWGGDPNRPHEEGVLVWDIHDPVNWKQLSHWKTGATGVHRVGYPGGRYANLSASMPGYRGQILVFLDVSDPKNPKEAGRWWMHGQKEGEQPATSGVSFHGPAIISDDGNTAYAGYGPAAVILDIRDVSKPKMIGQLVISPPSGGAEGPRIPAHDVLPIPGKNLLFVHGETIGDGDEPGGPTGCSRALVLSMMVDIKDPAKPKLVSVFPQPAPPKDAPYADFCDKGGRFGPHNTNLEYHLPDVEKQGDLIYLTYFNAGLRVFDIGNPRLPREVGWFIPPAPVKRHGPLPYDELVSQTEDVLVDTRGNIYITDKNWGIFVVRYTGPGQPAPTAK
;
A
#
# COMPACT_ATOMS: atom_id res chain seq x y z
N MET A 1 -75.96 72.30 7.46
CA MET A 1 -77.27 71.70 7.10
C MET A 1 -77.03 70.53 6.16
N LYS A 2 -77.78 69.45 6.34
CA LYS A 2 -77.78 68.18 5.58
C LYS A 2 -76.63 67.22 5.87
N PHE A 3 -76.81 65.91 5.87
CA PHE A 3 -77.87 65.00 6.33
C PHE A 3 -77.18 63.62 6.30
N SER A 4 -77.54 62.73 7.22
CA SER A 4 -77.13 61.31 7.22
C SER A 4 -77.51 60.60 5.91
N ILE A 5 -76.76 59.56 5.51
CA ILE A 5 -77.27 58.20 5.21
C ILE A 5 -76.10 57.20 5.12
N THR A 6 -76.37 56.04 5.71
CA THR A 6 -75.62 54.79 5.89
C THR A 6 -75.30 54.00 4.61
N GLY A 7 -74.23 53.20 4.63
CA GLY A 7 -74.01 52.13 3.64
C GLY A 7 -72.69 51.38 3.77
N SER A 8 -72.74 50.20 4.42
CA SER A 8 -71.72 49.14 4.57
C SER A 8 -70.73 48.93 3.41
N THR A 9 -69.43 48.74 3.71
CA THR A 9 -68.66 47.57 3.22
C THR A 9 -67.29 47.37 3.91
N ARG A 10 -67.12 46.15 4.47
CA ARG A 10 -65.91 45.32 4.68
C ARG A 10 -64.59 45.99 5.13
N ARG A 11 -64.29 45.87 6.42
CA ARG A 11 -62.92 45.97 6.97
C ARG A 11 -62.17 44.65 6.78
N LEU A 12 -61.09 44.70 6.00
CA LEU A 12 -60.05 43.67 5.97
C LEU A 12 -59.18 43.85 7.23
N ILE A 13 -59.21 42.89 8.15
CA ILE A 13 -58.25 42.84 9.27
C ILE A 13 -57.09 41.97 8.81
N LEU A 14 -55.97 42.61 8.44
CA LEU A 14 -54.68 41.94 8.28
C LEU A 14 -54.12 41.67 9.68
N GLY A 15 -54.27 40.43 10.14
CA GLY A 15 -53.56 39.93 11.32
C GLY A 15 -52.09 39.69 10.97
N VAL A 16 -51.19 40.45 11.59
CA VAL A 16 -49.76 40.19 11.55
C VAL A 16 -49.45 39.08 12.56
N SER A 17 -49.33 37.84 12.07
CA SER A 17 -48.79 36.73 12.85
C SER A 17 -47.27 36.76 12.77
N ALA A 18 -46.60 37.09 13.87
CA ALA A 18 -45.16 36.97 14.00
C ALA A 18 -44.77 35.48 13.99
N ALA A 19 -44.23 35.00 12.87
CA ALA A 19 -43.61 33.68 12.79
C ALA A 19 -42.19 33.76 13.37
N ALA A 20 -42.00 33.22 14.58
CA ALA A 20 -40.67 32.97 15.12
C ALA A 20 -40.03 31.83 14.33
N ALA A 21 -39.08 32.16 13.44
CA ALA A 21 -38.25 31.18 12.77
C ALA A 21 -37.27 30.59 13.80
N VAL A 22 -37.56 29.38 14.29
CA VAL A 22 -36.59 28.57 15.03
C VAL A 22 -35.56 28.09 14.00
N ALA A 23 -34.43 28.78 13.95
CA ALA A 23 -33.26 28.29 13.24
C ALA A 23 -32.71 27.08 14.01
N GLY A 24 -33.20 25.89 13.66
CA GLY A 24 -32.62 24.63 14.11
C GLY A 24 -31.21 24.53 13.55
N SER A 25 -30.21 24.70 14.42
CA SER A 25 -28.83 24.33 14.13
C SER A 25 -28.76 22.82 13.94
N PHE A 26 -28.94 22.36 12.71
CA PHE A 26 -28.57 20.99 12.32
C PHE A 26 -27.05 20.91 12.35
N ALA A 27 -26.50 20.46 13.48
CA ALA A 27 -25.16 19.91 13.48
C ALA A 27 -25.17 18.73 12.47
N PRO A 28 -24.21 18.67 11.52
CA PRO A 28 -24.10 17.49 10.68
C PRO A 28 -23.96 16.26 11.60
N PRO A 29 -24.62 15.13 11.28
CA PRO A 29 -24.48 13.92 12.07
C PRO A 29 -22.99 13.61 12.20
N ALA A 30 -22.55 13.29 13.41
CA ALA A 30 -21.17 12.85 13.63
C ALA A 30 -20.90 11.71 12.63
N ALA A 31 -19.90 11.90 11.75
CA ALA A 31 -19.49 10.86 10.84
C ALA A 31 -18.99 9.67 11.68
N HIS A 32 -19.86 8.68 11.86
CA HIS A 32 -19.51 7.41 12.46
C HIS A 32 -18.80 6.56 11.40
N ALA A 33 -17.88 5.71 11.84
CA ALA A 33 -17.28 4.72 10.98
C ALA A 33 -18.34 3.80 10.39
N ASP A 34 -18.02 3.26 9.22
CA ASP A 34 -18.84 2.25 8.58
C ASP A 34 -18.85 0.97 9.44
N PRO A 35 -19.98 0.25 9.52
CA PRO A 35 -20.02 -1.00 10.25
C PRO A 35 -19.04 -2.00 9.63
N VAL A 36 -18.33 -2.74 10.49
CA VAL A 36 -17.45 -3.83 10.03
C VAL A 36 -18.30 -4.85 9.25
N PRO A 37 -18.00 -5.12 7.97
CA PRO A 37 -18.71 -6.11 7.18
C PRO A 37 -18.71 -7.48 7.87
N GLY A 38 -19.87 -8.15 7.91
CA GLY A 38 -19.97 -9.51 8.46
C GLY A 38 -19.34 -10.56 7.56
N GLY A 39 -19.07 -11.75 8.10
CA GLY A 39 -18.58 -12.90 7.32
C GLY A 39 -17.06 -12.99 7.14
N TRP A 40 -16.28 -12.13 7.80
CA TRP A 40 -14.83 -12.36 7.93
C TRP A 40 -14.56 -13.62 8.75
N GLN A 41 -13.41 -14.23 8.50
CA GLN A 41 -12.91 -15.37 9.26
C GLN A 41 -11.52 -15.03 9.81
N ALA A 42 -11.18 -15.56 10.99
CA ALA A 42 -9.90 -15.25 11.59
C ALA A 42 -9.41 -16.33 12.57
N SER A 43 -8.09 -16.37 12.79
CA SER A 43 -7.45 -17.05 13.91
C SER A 43 -6.52 -16.07 14.61
N ASN A 44 -6.63 -15.98 15.95
CA ASN A 44 -5.87 -15.04 16.77
C ASN A 44 -5.96 -13.59 16.28
N MET A 45 -7.09 -13.21 15.71
CA MET A 45 -7.34 -11.91 15.10
C MET A 45 -8.77 -11.48 15.36
N LYS A 46 -8.99 -10.17 15.48
CA LYS A 46 -10.33 -9.58 15.62
C LYS A 46 -10.44 -8.30 14.83
N ALA A 47 -11.44 -8.20 13.95
CA ALA A 47 -11.78 -6.92 13.33
C ALA A 47 -12.36 -5.98 14.38
N ILE A 48 -11.87 -4.74 14.41
CA ILE A 48 -12.28 -3.69 15.36
C ILE A 48 -12.88 -2.46 14.69
N GLY A 49 -12.57 -2.22 13.41
CA GLY A 49 -13.04 -1.04 12.69
C GLY A 49 -13.04 -1.26 11.19
N TYR A 50 -13.80 -0.43 10.48
CA TYR A 50 -13.89 -0.46 9.03
C TYR A 50 -14.21 0.92 8.47
N SER A 51 -13.70 1.24 7.29
CA SER A 51 -14.10 2.41 6.51
C SER A 51 -14.22 2.03 5.05
N GLY A 52 -15.37 2.31 4.44
CA GLY A 52 -15.64 2.17 3.01
C GLY A 52 -15.09 3.33 2.17
N LEU A 53 -14.33 4.24 2.79
CA LEU A 53 -13.60 5.34 2.14
C LEU A 53 -14.51 6.27 1.34
N ASP A 54 -15.70 6.56 1.89
CA ASP A 54 -16.74 7.36 1.22
C ASP A 54 -17.07 6.77 -0.17
N GLY A 55 -17.20 5.43 -0.22
CA GLY A 55 -17.56 4.66 -1.40
C GLY A 55 -16.43 4.41 -2.40
N ARG A 56 -15.18 4.79 -2.08
CA ARG A 56 -13.99 4.62 -2.93
C ARG A 56 -13.22 3.34 -2.57
N GLY A 57 -13.84 2.17 -2.71
CA GLY A 57 -13.15 0.89 -2.53
C GLY A 57 -11.92 0.72 -3.44
N GLY A 58 -11.18 -0.36 -3.25
CA GLY A 58 -9.85 -0.52 -3.87
C GLY A 58 -8.80 0.29 -3.14
N ALA A 59 -8.88 0.30 -1.81
CA ALA A 59 -7.86 0.84 -0.95
C ALA A 59 -6.52 0.15 -1.27
N PHE A 60 -5.45 0.91 -1.30
CA PHE A 60 -4.11 0.39 -1.56
C PHE A 60 -3.13 1.01 -0.58
N LYS A 61 -1.84 1.05 -0.95
CA LYS A 61 -0.71 1.44 -0.13
C LYS A 61 -0.99 2.57 0.86
N MET A 62 -0.56 2.32 2.10
CA MET A 62 -0.84 3.15 3.25
C MET A 62 0.41 3.78 3.84
N ALA A 63 0.25 4.95 4.46
CA ALA A 63 1.21 5.54 5.37
C ALA A 63 0.47 6.16 6.56
N ILE A 64 1.02 6.08 7.77
CA ILE A 64 0.37 6.58 9.00
C ILE A 64 1.26 7.61 9.70
N ARG A 65 0.66 8.65 10.26
CA ARG A 65 1.35 9.57 11.17
C ARG A 65 0.51 9.97 12.37
N ARG A 66 1.18 10.21 13.49
CA ARG A 66 0.63 10.95 14.61
C ARG A 66 0.93 12.44 14.42
N ALA A 67 -0.09 13.28 14.52
CA ALA A 67 0.03 14.73 14.52
C ALA A 67 -0.69 15.27 15.76
N ALA A 68 0.10 15.75 16.74
CA ALA A 68 -0.36 16.07 18.08
C ALA A 68 -1.05 14.87 18.77
N ASP A 69 -2.33 15.01 19.10
CA ASP A 69 -3.18 14.00 19.75
C ASP A 69 -3.96 13.13 18.76
N ARG A 70 -3.82 13.37 17.44
CA ARG A 70 -4.55 12.66 16.39
C ARG A 70 -3.66 11.73 15.58
N TRP A 71 -4.28 10.70 15.04
CA TRP A 71 -3.65 9.75 14.12
C TRP A 71 -4.30 9.84 12.75
N TYR A 72 -3.48 10.00 11.73
CA TYR A 72 -3.93 10.10 10.35
C TYR A 72 -3.36 8.97 9.52
N LEU A 73 -4.23 8.30 8.77
CA LEU A 73 -3.88 7.27 7.79
C LEU A 73 -4.11 7.83 6.39
N TYR A 74 -3.08 7.81 5.56
CA TYR A 74 -3.10 8.22 4.17
C TYR A 74 -3.04 6.98 3.29
N MET A 75 -3.75 6.98 2.16
CA MET A 75 -3.74 5.83 1.25
C MET A 75 -4.02 6.19 -0.20
N GLY A 76 -3.43 5.41 -1.10
CA GLY A 76 -3.75 5.42 -2.52
C GLY A 76 -4.92 4.49 -2.85
N HIS A 77 -5.33 4.49 -4.12
CA HIS A 77 -6.46 3.69 -4.60
C HIS A 77 -6.18 3.05 -5.95
N GLU A 78 -6.49 1.76 -6.07
CA GLU A 78 -6.37 1.05 -7.35
C GLU A 78 -7.32 1.62 -8.39
N TRP A 79 -8.55 1.96 -8.00
CA TRP A 79 -9.63 2.33 -8.93
C TRP A 79 -9.95 3.82 -8.99
N HIS A 80 -9.60 4.57 -7.95
CA HIS A 80 -9.79 6.02 -7.88
C HIS A 80 -8.45 6.76 -8.03
N ARG A 81 -8.46 7.97 -8.59
CA ARG A 81 -7.22 8.75 -8.85
C ARG A 81 -7.02 9.81 -7.78
N GLY A 82 -6.06 9.58 -6.90
CA GLY A 82 -5.79 10.43 -5.75
C GLY A 82 -5.66 9.62 -4.46
N TRP A 83 -5.83 10.32 -3.34
CA TRP A 83 -5.48 9.81 -2.02
C TRP A 83 -6.56 10.11 -0.99
N THR A 84 -6.87 9.14 -0.13
CA THR A 84 -7.80 9.33 0.99
C THR A 84 -7.03 9.60 2.27
N ILE A 85 -7.56 10.50 3.08
CA ILE A 85 -7.12 10.78 4.44
C ILE A 85 -8.21 10.29 5.41
N LEU A 86 -7.83 9.39 6.31
CA LEU A 86 -8.66 8.98 7.45
C LEU A 86 -8.09 9.53 8.75
N ASP A 87 -8.97 9.90 9.67
CA ASP A 87 -8.65 10.02 11.09
C ASP A 87 -8.87 8.65 11.74
N VAL A 88 -7.78 8.07 12.25
CA VAL A 88 -7.74 6.77 12.93
C VAL A 88 -7.29 6.93 14.39
N THR A 89 -7.56 8.09 14.99
CA THR A 89 -7.31 8.37 16.41
C THR A 89 -8.02 7.34 17.27
N ASP A 90 -9.29 7.07 16.96
CA ASP A 90 -10.00 5.87 17.41
C ASP A 90 -9.99 4.85 16.26
N ALA A 91 -9.12 3.84 16.38
CA ALA A 91 -8.95 2.82 15.36
C ALA A 91 -10.19 1.92 15.19
N ALA A 92 -11.08 1.85 16.19
CA ALA A 92 -12.36 1.15 16.08
C ALA A 92 -13.43 2.00 15.36
N ASN A 93 -13.17 3.30 15.19
CA ASN A 93 -14.07 4.26 14.56
C ASN A 93 -13.31 5.14 13.54
N PRO A 94 -12.71 4.55 12.48
CA PRO A 94 -11.99 5.30 11.47
C PRO A 94 -12.93 6.25 10.71
N LYS A 95 -12.55 7.53 10.62
CA LYS A 95 -13.40 8.57 10.01
C LYS A 95 -12.78 9.09 8.72
N PHE A 96 -13.58 9.11 7.66
CA PHE A 96 -13.20 9.80 6.44
C PHE A 96 -13.05 11.30 6.68
N VAL A 97 -11.90 11.85 6.30
CA VAL A 97 -11.64 13.29 6.43
C VAL A 97 -11.76 13.95 5.06
N LYS A 98 -11.00 13.48 4.07
CA LYS A 98 -10.87 14.14 2.78
C LYS A 98 -10.33 13.20 1.72
N PHE A 99 -10.70 13.47 0.47
CA PHE A 99 -10.05 12.93 -0.71
C PHE A 99 -9.23 14.03 -1.40
N VAL A 100 -7.96 13.76 -1.67
CA VAL A 100 -7.04 14.63 -2.43
C VAL A 100 -6.99 14.10 -3.86
N PRO A 101 -7.56 14.81 -4.85
CA PRO A 101 -7.58 14.35 -6.23
C PRO A 101 -6.18 14.22 -6.83
N GLY A 102 -5.95 13.13 -7.56
CA GLY A 102 -4.74 12.92 -8.36
C GLY A 102 -5.02 13.11 -9.86
N PRO A 103 -3.96 13.07 -10.70
CA PRO A 103 -4.11 13.16 -12.14
C PRO A 103 -4.91 11.99 -12.71
N ASP A 104 -5.71 12.28 -13.73
CA ASP A 104 -6.50 11.26 -14.44
C ASP A 104 -5.59 10.27 -15.20
N ASN A 105 -6.12 9.08 -15.51
CA ASN A 105 -5.44 8.02 -16.27
C ASN A 105 -4.04 7.63 -15.75
N THR A 106 -3.80 7.87 -14.46
CA THR A 106 -2.48 7.73 -13.82
C THR A 106 -2.60 6.89 -12.55
N ASN A 107 -1.73 5.89 -12.37
CA ASN A 107 -1.61 5.21 -11.09
C ASN A 107 -1.08 6.19 -10.05
N THR A 108 -1.84 6.33 -8.96
CA THR A 108 -1.57 7.19 -7.79
C THR A 108 -1.49 6.32 -6.53
N ILE A 109 -0.98 5.10 -6.70
CA ILE A 109 -1.14 3.99 -5.75
C ILE A 109 0.01 3.88 -4.76
N GLN A 110 0.97 4.81 -4.75
CA GLN A 110 2.10 4.77 -3.81
C GLN A 110 2.32 6.12 -3.17
N MET A 111 2.69 6.07 -1.90
CA MET A 111 3.11 7.23 -1.14
C MET A 111 4.09 6.81 -0.07
N GLU A 112 4.97 7.73 0.29
CA GLU A 112 5.82 7.61 1.46
C GLU A 112 6.18 9.00 1.97
N PHE A 113 6.47 9.15 3.26
CA PHE A 113 6.85 10.45 3.81
C PHE A 113 7.91 10.32 4.89
N HIS A 114 8.56 11.44 5.19
CA HIS A 114 9.35 11.60 6.39
C HIS A 114 9.28 13.06 6.86
N GLY A 115 9.02 13.27 8.14
CA GLY A 115 8.71 14.59 8.67
C GLY A 115 7.49 15.18 7.94
N ASP A 116 7.65 16.38 7.40
CA ASP A 116 6.57 17.09 6.69
C ASP A 116 6.69 17.00 5.16
N ILE A 117 7.59 16.17 4.64
CA ILE A 117 7.74 15.96 3.19
C ILE A 117 7.18 14.59 2.83
N MET A 118 6.18 14.59 1.96
CA MET A 118 5.60 13.38 1.38
C MET A 118 5.86 13.31 -0.12
N LEU A 119 6.12 12.10 -0.60
CA LEU A 119 6.33 11.77 -2.00
C LEU A 119 5.22 10.84 -2.44
N THR A 120 4.53 11.16 -3.52
CA THR A 120 3.54 10.26 -4.13
C THR A 120 3.98 9.91 -5.54
N ALA A 121 4.06 8.62 -5.84
CA ALA A 121 4.49 8.16 -7.15
C ALA A 121 3.35 8.26 -8.18
N LEU A 122 3.72 8.63 -9.40
CA LEU A 122 2.86 8.66 -10.57
C LEU A 122 3.41 7.70 -11.61
N GLN A 123 2.56 6.83 -12.12
CA GLN A 123 2.90 5.88 -13.18
C GLN A 123 1.80 5.79 -14.22
N ARG A 124 2.16 5.58 -15.48
CA ARG A 124 1.21 5.18 -16.51
C ARG A 124 0.39 3.97 -16.06
N LYS A 125 -0.92 4.09 -16.09
CA LYS A 125 -1.83 3.00 -15.75
C LYS A 125 -1.92 1.98 -16.87
N GLN A 126 -1.83 0.69 -16.53
CA GLN A 126 -1.87 -0.41 -17.48
C GLN A 126 -3.31 -0.67 -17.96
N PRO A 127 -3.54 -1.10 -19.23
CA PRO A 127 -4.88 -1.35 -19.75
C PRO A 127 -5.72 -2.37 -18.98
N ASN A 128 -5.11 -3.48 -18.55
CA ASN A 128 -5.78 -4.50 -17.73
C ASN A 128 -6.15 -4.00 -16.32
N TRP A 129 -5.61 -2.86 -15.89
CA TRP A 129 -5.99 -2.17 -14.65
C TRP A 129 -6.99 -1.04 -14.89
N GLY A 130 -7.47 -0.85 -16.13
CA GLY A 130 -8.39 0.23 -16.52
C GLY A 130 -7.71 1.50 -16.98
N GLY A 131 -6.43 1.44 -17.37
CA GLY A 131 -5.75 2.54 -18.04
C GLY A 131 -6.12 2.63 -19.53
N ASP A 132 -6.18 3.84 -20.08
CA ASP A 132 -6.36 4.06 -21.51
C ASP A 132 -5.01 4.43 -22.14
N PRO A 133 -4.45 3.58 -23.03
CA PRO A 133 -3.15 3.84 -23.63
C PRO A 133 -3.14 5.05 -24.58
N ASN A 134 -4.31 5.53 -25.02
CA ASN A 134 -4.47 6.64 -25.96
C ASN A 134 -4.73 7.98 -25.26
N ARG A 135 -4.93 7.98 -23.94
CA ARG A 135 -5.15 9.20 -23.16
C ARG A 135 -3.84 9.67 -22.50
N PRO A 136 -3.66 10.98 -22.28
CA PRO A 136 -2.52 11.48 -21.53
C PRO A 136 -2.52 10.90 -20.11
N HIS A 137 -1.33 10.81 -19.52
CA HIS A 137 -1.09 10.42 -18.13
C HIS A 137 0.02 11.32 -17.56
N GLU A 138 0.10 11.42 -16.25
CA GLU A 138 1.25 11.99 -15.56
C GLU A 138 2.20 10.88 -15.09
N GLU A 139 3.43 11.24 -14.79
CA GLU A 139 4.49 10.32 -14.43
C GLU A 139 5.47 10.98 -13.45
N GLY A 140 6.21 10.18 -12.68
CA GLY A 140 7.26 10.66 -11.80
C GLY A 140 6.84 10.72 -10.34
N VAL A 141 7.16 11.82 -9.66
CA VAL A 141 6.89 12.01 -8.23
C VAL A 141 6.32 13.40 -7.99
N LEU A 142 5.19 13.48 -7.28
CA LEU A 142 4.74 14.73 -6.67
C LEU A 142 5.32 14.83 -5.26
N VAL A 143 5.87 16.00 -4.94
CA VAL A 143 6.41 16.33 -3.63
C VAL A 143 5.43 17.25 -2.91
N TRP A 144 5.08 16.90 -1.68
CA TRP A 144 4.08 17.59 -0.88
C TRP A 144 4.67 18.05 0.44
N ASP A 145 4.26 19.24 0.87
CA ASP A 145 4.31 19.67 2.27
C ASP A 145 3.03 19.17 2.96
N ILE A 146 3.21 18.37 4.00
CA ILE A 146 2.14 17.80 4.82
C ILE A 146 2.22 18.27 6.28
N HIS A 147 2.84 19.42 6.55
CA HIS A 147 2.87 20.03 7.89
C HIS A 147 1.46 20.17 8.49
N ASP A 148 0.51 20.63 7.66
CA ASP A 148 -0.91 20.38 7.92
C ASP A 148 -1.24 18.95 7.44
N PRO A 149 -1.61 18.02 8.33
CA PRO A 149 -1.83 16.62 7.98
C PRO A 149 -3.04 16.41 7.06
N VAL A 150 -3.96 17.38 6.96
CA VAL A 150 -5.19 17.27 6.17
C VAL A 150 -5.23 18.21 4.95
N ASN A 151 -4.41 19.27 4.94
CA ASN A 151 -4.33 20.22 3.83
C ASN A 151 -2.93 20.24 3.21
N TRP A 152 -2.62 19.18 2.46
CA TRP A 152 -1.36 19.04 1.77
C TRP A 152 -1.16 20.13 0.72
N LYS A 153 0.07 20.61 0.62
CA LYS A 153 0.48 21.60 -0.39
C LYS A 153 1.51 21.00 -1.32
N GLN A 154 1.19 20.93 -2.61
CA GLN A 154 2.16 20.49 -3.60
C GLN A 154 3.32 21.49 -3.67
N LEU A 155 4.55 20.99 -3.56
CA LEU A 155 5.77 21.78 -3.65
C LEU A 155 6.40 21.70 -5.04
N SER A 156 6.44 20.51 -5.63
CA SER A 156 7.04 20.28 -6.94
C SER A 156 6.53 18.98 -7.58
N HIS A 157 6.91 18.80 -8.85
CA HIS A 157 6.67 17.60 -9.64
C HIS A 157 7.96 17.24 -10.36
N TRP A 158 8.58 16.13 -9.97
CA TRP A 158 9.73 15.57 -10.66
C TRP A 158 9.29 14.51 -11.68
N LYS A 159 9.88 14.52 -12.88
CA LYS A 159 9.48 13.70 -14.03
C LYS A 159 10.62 12.76 -14.42
N THR A 160 10.33 11.48 -14.66
CA THR A 160 11.32 10.51 -15.17
C THR A 160 11.58 10.67 -16.66
N GLY A 161 10.63 11.25 -17.41
CA GLY A 161 10.64 11.30 -18.87
C GLY A 161 10.28 9.97 -19.54
N ALA A 162 9.69 9.02 -18.80
CA ALA A 162 9.22 7.73 -19.32
C ALA A 162 7.83 7.38 -18.76
N THR A 163 7.61 6.16 -18.26
CA THR A 163 6.30 5.72 -17.75
C THR A 163 6.09 5.99 -16.26
N GLY A 164 7.06 6.62 -15.59
CA GLY A 164 6.96 7.09 -14.20
C GLY A 164 7.59 6.19 -13.15
N VAL A 165 7.13 6.35 -11.91
CA VAL A 165 7.66 5.68 -10.72
C VAL A 165 6.63 4.70 -10.18
N HIS A 166 7.04 3.45 -10.01
CA HIS A 166 6.18 2.35 -9.58
C HIS A 166 6.09 2.21 -8.06
N ARG A 167 7.20 2.45 -7.35
CA ARG A 167 7.35 2.39 -5.89
C ARG A 167 8.29 3.52 -5.44
N VAL A 168 8.02 4.11 -4.29
CA VAL A 168 8.87 5.12 -3.63
C VAL A 168 9.25 4.58 -2.25
N GLY A 169 10.49 4.87 -1.84
CA GLY A 169 11.00 4.68 -0.49
C GLY A 169 11.63 5.98 0.00
N TYR A 170 11.25 6.47 1.17
CA TYR A 170 11.79 7.72 1.74
C TYR A 170 12.02 7.56 3.24
N PRO A 171 13.16 6.94 3.63
CA PRO A 171 13.49 6.71 5.04
C PRO A 171 13.78 8.00 5.82
N GLY A 172 13.81 9.15 5.14
CA GLY A 172 14.18 10.45 5.68
C GLY A 172 15.54 10.95 5.19
N GLY A 173 15.93 12.11 5.70
CA GLY A 173 17.18 12.75 5.31
C GLY A 173 17.12 13.33 3.89
N ARG A 174 18.19 13.10 3.12
CA ARG A 174 18.41 13.80 1.83
C ARG A 174 17.85 13.06 0.63
N TYR A 175 17.81 11.73 0.65
CA TYR A 175 17.56 10.94 -0.55
C TYR A 175 16.32 10.06 -0.39
N ALA A 176 15.46 10.09 -1.40
CA ALA A 176 14.46 9.06 -1.64
C ALA A 176 15.00 8.04 -2.65
N ASN A 177 14.53 6.81 -2.59
CA ASN A 177 14.81 5.77 -3.55
C ASN A 177 13.55 5.40 -4.34
N LEU A 178 13.68 5.27 -5.65
CA LEU A 178 12.56 5.14 -6.57
C LEU A 178 12.73 3.89 -7.42
N SER A 179 11.66 3.13 -7.57
CA SER A 179 11.54 2.19 -8.67
C SER A 179 11.01 2.92 -9.89
N ALA A 180 11.90 3.35 -10.77
CA ALA A 180 11.60 4.27 -11.84
C ALA A 180 11.85 3.65 -13.21
N SER A 181 10.91 3.82 -14.12
CA SER A 181 11.18 3.65 -15.54
C SER A 181 11.88 4.90 -16.05
N MET A 182 13.03 4.73 -16.70
CA MET A 182 13.90 5.82 -17.16
C MET A 182 14.23 5.66 -18.66
N PRO A 183 14.40 6.75 -19.42
CA PRO A 183 14.88 6.68 -20.81
C PRO A 183 16.20 5.92 -20.92
N GLY A 184 16.32 5.03 -21.92
CA GLY A 184 17.51 4.22 -22.14
C GLY A 184 17.57 2.91 -21.33
N TYR A 185 16.50 2.56 -20.61
CA TYR A 185 16.45 1.36 -19.77
C TYR A 185 15.18 0.53 -20.00
N ARG A 186 15.31 -0.79 -19.89
CA ARG A 186 14.24 -1.77 -19.90
C ARG A 186 13.80 -2.08 -18.46
N GLY A 187 12.49 -2.13 -18.24
CA GLY A 187 11.94 -2.30 -16.90
C GLY A 187 12.17 -1.08 -16.01
N GLN A 188 11.99 -1.25 -14.71
CA GLN A 188 12.26 -0.23 -13.71
C GLN A 188 13.67 -0.43 -13.15
N ILE A 189 14.34 0.68 -12.83
CA ILE A 189 15.67 0.70 -12.21
C ILE A 189 15.62 1.47 -10.88
N LEU A 190 16.65 1.30 -10.05
CA LEU A 190 16.79 2.04 -8.80
C LEU A 190 17.31 3.45 -9.11
N VAL A 191 16.56 4.48 -8.73
CA VAL A 191 16.97 5.89 -8.84
C VAL A 191 16.97 6.52 -7.45
N PHE A 192 18.05 7.20 -7.09
CA PHE A 192 18.13 8.04 -5.90
C PHE A 192 17.80 9.48 -6.27
N LEU A 193 16.77 10.02 -5.63
CA LEU A 193 16.32 11.40 -5.81
C LEU A 193 16.74 12.23 -4.58
N ASP A 194 17.55 13.25 -4.79
CA ASP A 194 17.84 14.29 -3.80
C ASP A 194 16.60 15.16 -3.60
N VAL A 195 16.07 15.14 -2.38
CA VAL A 195 14.89 15.88 -1.95
C VAL A 195 15.22 16.92 -0.87
N SER A 196 16.51 17.26 -0.69
CA SER A 196 16.92 18.32 0.26
C SER A 196 16.36 19.70 -0.07
N ASP A 197 16.17 20.01 -1.35
CA ASP A 197 15.28 21.07 -1.82
C ASP A 197 14.01 20.45 -2.40
N PRO A 198 12.94 20.28 -1.60
CA PRO A 198 11.72 19.61 -2.05
C PRO A 198 10.97 20.40 -3.15
N LYS A 199 11.33 21.67 -3.40
CA LYS A 199 10.79 22.44 -4.53
C LYS A 199 11.53 22.17 -5.84
N ASN A 200 12.77 21.68 -5.76
CA ASN A 200 13.62 21.41 -6.92
C ASN A 200 14.39 20.09 -6.74
N PRO A 201 13.69 18.95 -6.57
CA PRO A 201 14.35 17.65 -6.42
C PRO A 201 15.14 17.28 -7.67
N LYS A 202 16.27 16.59 -7.48
CA LYS A 202 17.20 16.23 -8.56
C LYS A 202 17.70 14.81 -8.40
N GLU A 203 17.93 14.15 -9.52
CA GLU A 203 18.56 12.84 -9.46
C GLU A 203 19.98 12.95 -8.90
N ALA A 204 20.27 12.11 -7.89
CA ALA A 204 21.58 12.02 -7.25
C ALA A 204 22.41 10.85 -7.80
N GLY A 205 21.73 9.79 -8.25
CA GLY A 205 22.36 8.62 -8.83
C GLY A 205 21.35 7.54 -9.16
N ARG A 206 21.83 6.45 -9.77
CA ARG A 206 21.00 5.32 -10.16
C ARG A 206 21.82 4.04 -10.19
N TRP A 207 21.11 2.91 -10.13
CA TRP A 207 21.68 1.58 -10.31
C TRP A 207 20.74 0.69 -11.10
N TRP A 208 21.30 -0.14 -11.97
CA TRP A 208 20.58 -1.12 -12.77
C TRP A 208 21.35 -2.43 -12.77
N MET A 209 20.63 -3.53 -12.93
CA MET A 209 21.23 -4.83 -13.20
C MET A 209 21.63 -4.91 -14.68
N HIS A 210 22.78 -5.53 -14.94
CA HIS A 210 23.27 -5.70 -16.31
C HIS A 210 22.20 -6.34 -17.22
N GLY A 211 22.03 -5.76 -18.41
CA GLY A 211 21.02 -6.18 -19.39
C GLY A 211 19.82 -5.23 -19.50
N GLN A 212 19.64 -4.34 -18.52
CA GLN A 212 18.56 -3.36 -18.56
C GLN A 212 18.89 -2.15 -19.43
N LYS A 213 20.15 -1.72 -19.51
CA LYS A 213 20.51 -0.54 -20.31
C LYS A 213 20.46 -0.86 -21.81
N GLU A 214 20.06 0.11 -22.62
CA GLU A 214 20.17 0.01 -24.07
C GLU A 214 21.61 -0.30 -24.49
N GLY A 215 21.77 -1.22 -25.44
CA GLY A 215 23.07 -1.77 -25.83
C GLY A 215 23.56 -2.97 -25.00
N GLU A 216 23.01 -3.20 -23.80
CA GLU A 216 23.30 -4.41 -23.02
C GLU A 216 22.37 -5.57 -23.43
N GLN A 217 22.84 -6.80 -23.24
CA GLN A 217 22.07 -8.02 -23.47
C GLN A 217 21.51 -8.54 -22.14
N PRO A 218 20.19 -8.79 -22.03
CA PRO A 218 19.60 -9.35 -20.81
C PRO A 218 20.11 -10.77 -20.56
N ALA A 219 20.59 -11.05 -19.35
CA ALA A 219 20.92 -12.41 -18.93
C ALA A 219 19.67 -13.29 -18.77
N THR A 220 18.52 -12.67 -18.48
CA THR A 220 17.21 -13.31 -18.40
C THR A 220 16.12 -12.30 -18.80
N SER A 221 14.92 -12.80 -19.10
CA SER A 221 13.75 -11.95 -19.31
C SER A 221 13.21 -11.40 -17.97
N GLY A 222 12.48 -10.28 -18.03
CA GLY A 222 11.77 -9.75 -16.86
C GLY A 222 12.64 -9.12 -15.77
N VAL A 223 13.91 -8.79 -16.06
CA VAL A 223 14.76 -8.05 -15.11
C VAL A 223 14.16 -6.67 -14.84
N SER A 224 13.75 -6.43 -13.59
CA SER A 224 13.19 -5.16 -13.15
C SER A 224 13.37 -5.00 -11.65
N PHE A 225 13.69 -3.78 -11.22
CA PHE A 225 13.52 -3.38 -9.84
C PHE A 225 12.02 -3.31 -9.53
N HIS A 226 11.59 -3.84 -8.40
CA HIS A 226 10.20 -3.66 -7.97
C HIS A 226 10.10 -2.46 -7.02
N GLY A 227 10.88 -2.52 -5.94
CA GLY A 227 11.00 -1.49 -4.92
C GLY A 227 9.92 -1.50 -3.84
N PRO A 228 10.07 -0.60 -2.84
CA PRO A 228 11.24 0.25 -2.63
C PRO A 228 12.46 -0.55 -2.16
N ALA A 229 13.63 0.09 -2.18
CA ALA A 229 14.79 -0.42 -1.49
C ALA A 229 14.71 0.02 -0.03
N ILE A 230 14.97 -0.93 0.87
CA ILE A 230 15.04 -0.66 2.29
C ILE A 230 16.46 -0.26 2.66
N ILE A 231 16.62 0.87 3.33
CA ILE A 231 17.92 1.45 3.66
C ILE A 231 18.30 1.07 5.10
N SER A 232 19.54 0.62 5.31
CA SER A 232 20.05 0.32 6.65
C SER A 232 20.08 1.56 7.54
N ASP A 233 19.99 1.36 8.86
CA ASP A 233 19.97 2.46 9.85
C ASP A 233 21.17 3.41 9.75
N ASP A 234 22.33 2.91 9.30
CA ASP A 234 23.54 3.70 9.08
C ASP A 234 23.57 4.44 7.73
N GLY A 235 22.55 4.26 6.89
CA GLY A 235 22.42 4.89 5.58
C GLY A 235 23.32 4.33 4.48
N ASN A 236 24.09 3.27 4.74
CA ASN A 236 25.17 2.83 3.85
C ASN A 236 24.80 1.64 2.96
N THR A 237 23.74 0.91 3.29
CA THR A 237 23.33 -0.30 2.59
C THR A 237 21.89 -0.19 2.11
N ALA A 238 21.62 -0.62 0.87
CA ALA A 238 20.28 -0.78 0.35
C ALA A 238 19.96 -2.26 0.09
N TYR A 239 18.82 -2.71 0.58
CA TYR A 239 18.27 -4.05 0.36
C TYR A 239 17.12 -3.94 -0.64
N ALA A 240 17.25 -4.59 -1.80
CA ALA A 240 16.38 -4.36 -2.95
C ALA A 240 15.76 -5.66 -3.49
N GLY A 241 14.43 -5.66 -3.62
CA GLY A 241 13.70 -6.66 -4.40
C GLY A 241 13.85 -6.37 -5.89
N TYR A 242 14.64 -7.20 -6.58
CA TYR A 242 15.06 -6.94 -7.96
C TYR A 242 14.96 -8.22 -8.77
N GLY A 243 13.88 -8.43 -9.52
CA GLY A 243 13.71 -9.66 -10.29
C GLY A 243 14.96 -9.92 -11.16
N PRO A 244 15.68 -11.06 -10.99
CA PRO A 244 15.27 -12.33 -10.35
C PRO A 244 15.76 -12.60 -8.90
N ALA A 245 16.29 -11.62 -8.19
CA ALA A 245 17.05 -11.78 -6.95
C ALA A 245 16.65 -10.79 -5.82
N ALA A 246 17.03 -11.13 -4.59
CA ALA A 246 17.24 -10.13 -3.55
C ALA A 246 18.67 -9.60 -3.68
N VAL A 247 18.82 -8.27 -3.78
CA VAL A 247 20.10 -7.60 -4.05
C VAL A 247 20.50 -6.72 -2.86
N ILE A 248 21.78 -6.75 -2.50
CA ILE A 248 22.37 -5.92 -1.45
C ILE A 248 23.38 -4.96 -2.10
N LEU A 249 23.19 -3.66 -1.91
CA LEU A 249 24.02 -2.61 -2.48
C LEU A 249 24.72 -1.78 -1.40
N ASP A 250 25.99 -1.42 -1.63
CA ASP A 250 26.69 -0.32 -0.96
C ASP A 250 26.26 0.99 -1.61
N ILE A 251 25.76 1.92 -0.79
CA ILE A 251 25.25 3.22 -1.21
C ILE A 251 25.90 4.39 -0.47
N ARG A 252 27.09 4.19 0.13
CA ARG A 252 27.87 5.29 0.77
C ARG A 252 28.10 6.46 -0.17
N ASP A 253 28.23 6.17 -1.46
CA ASP A 253 28.15 7.12 -2.55
C ASP A 253 26.93 6.79 -3.42
N VAL A 254 25.80 7.45 -3.17
CA VAL A 254 24.55 7.24 -3.92
C VAL A 254 24.69 7.56 -5.42
N SER A 255 25.72 8.32 -5.82
CA SER A 255 26.01 8.57 -7.25
C SER A 255 26.62 7.35 -7.93
N LYS A 256 27.15 6.40 -7.15
CA LYS A 256 27.82 5.18 -7.64
C LYS A 256 27.50 3.96 -6.74
N PRO A 257 26.22 3.53 -6.66
CA PRO A 257 25.88 2.33 -5.90
C PRO A 257 26.64 1.10 -6.43
N LYS A 258 27.03 0.20 -5.55
CA LYS A 258 27.78 -1.01 -5.91
C LYS A 258 27.14 -2.25 -5.31
N MET A 259 26.98 -3.30 -6.11
CA MET A 259 26.48 -4.57 -5.59
C MET A 259 27.51 -5.22 -4.66
N ILE A 260 27.07 -5.53 -3.44
CA ILE A 260 27.83 -6.31 -2.46
C ILE A 260 27.60 -7.80 -2.71
N GLY A 261 26.33 -8.19 -2.84
CA GLY A 261 25.92 -9.58 -3.05
C GLY A 261 24.46 -9.67 -3.47
N GLN A 262 24.04 -10.88 -3.85
CA GLN A 262 22.67 -11.17 -4.22
C GLN A 262 22.32 -12.64 -3.95
N LEU A 263 21.05 -12.91 -3.68
CA LEU A 263 20.47 -14.25 -3.68
C LEU A 263 19.52 -14.35 -4.88
N VAL A 264 19.88 -15.16 -5.87
CA VAL A 264 18.99 -15.45 -7.01
C VAL A 264 17.86 -16.37 -6.53
N ILE A 265 16.62 -15.93 -6.74
CA ILE A 265 15.39 -16.59 -6.24
C ILE A 265 14.65 -17.31 -7.38
N SER A 266 14.79 -16.78 -8.59
CA SER A 266 14.11 -17.24 -9.79
C SER A 266 15.10 -17.74 -10.84
N PRO A 267 14.97 -19.00 -11.31
CA PRO A 267 14.15 -20.11 -10.76
C PRO A 267 14.66 -20.62 -9.39
N PRO A 268 13.87 -21.39 -8.61
CA PRO A 268 12.58 -21.99 -8.96
C PRO A 268 11.35 -21.13 -8.61
N SER A 269 11.50 -20.04 -7.85
CA SER A 269 10.37 -19.18 -7.47
C SER A 269 10.09 -18.18 -8.57
N GLY A 270 9.05 -18.42 -9.38
CA GLY A 270 8.70 -17.60 -10.54
C GLY A 270 9.75 -17.56 -11.66
N GLY A 271 9.41 -16.90 -12.77
CA GLY A 271 10.33 -16.34 -13.76
C GLY A 271 10.74 -17.16 -15.00
N ALA A 272 10.24 -18.37 -15.25
CA ALA A 272 10.49 -19.06 -16.53
C ALA A 272 9.37 -18.81 -17.58
N GLU A 273 8.09 -18.87 -17.16
CA GLU A 273 6.91 -18.51 -17.96
C GLU A 273 5.86 -17.77 -17.08
N GLY A 274 6.34 -16.71 -16.39
CA GLY A 274 5.63 -15.94 -15.35
C GLY A 274 6.07 -16.36 -13.93
N PRO A 275 5.60 -15.74 -12.83
CA PRO A 275 5.37 -14.31 -12.55
C PRO A 275 6.62 -13.41 -12.67
N ARG A 276 6.41 -12.10 -12.86
CA ARG A 276 7.44 -11.08 -13.16
C ARG A 276 8.18 -10.53 -11.93
N ILE A 277 7.76 -10.87 -10.70
CA ILE A 277 8.26 -10.24 -9.47
C ILE A 277 8.59 -11.31 -8.42
N PRO A 278 9.68 -12.07 -8.61
CA PRO A 278 10.10 -13.11 -7.66
C PRO A 278 10.68 -12.54 -6.36
N ALA A 279 11.08 -11.26 -6.36
CA ALA A 279 11.46 -10.49 -5.18
C ALA A 279 10.74 -9.15 -5.22
N HIS A 280 9.71 -9.02 -4.40
CA HIS A 280 8.85 -7.84 -4.28
C HIS A 280 9.34 -6.96 -3.13
N ASP A 281 9.29 -7.47 -1.89
CA ASP A 281 9.83 -6.80 -0.71
C ASP A 281 11.04 -7.57 -0.16
N VAL A 282 12.04 -6.80 0.31
CA VAL A 282 13.26 -7.30 0.96
C VAL A 282 13.45 -6.51 2.25
N LEU A 283 13.04 -7.11 3.36
CA LEU A 283 13.00 -6.48 4.67
C LEU A 283 14.15 -7.00 5.56
N PRO A 284 15.12 -6.16 5.97
CA PRO A 284 16.05 -6.51 7.04
C PRO A 284 15.32 -6.67 8.36
N ILE A 285 15.64 -7.73 9.11
CA ILE A 285 15.06 -7.96 10.43
C ILE A 285 15.85 -7.18 11.48
N PRO A 286 15.24 -6.24 12.21
CA PRO A 286 15.93 -5.44 13.21
C PRO A 286 16.75 -6.26 14.20
N GLY A 287 18.02 -5.86 14.39
CA GLY A 287 18.95 -6.53 15.31
C GLY A 287 19.43 -7.93 14.88
N LYS A 288 19.07 -8.42 13.68
CA LYS A 288 19.49 -9.73 13.18
C LYS A 288 20.19 -9.60 11.83
N ASN A 289 21.14 -10.50 11.56
CA ASN A 289 21.76 -10.64 10.23
C ASN A 289 20.85 -11.45 9.30
N LEU A 290 19.58 -11.04 9.19
CA LEU A 290 18.56 -11.74 8.42
C LEU A 290 17.76 -10.78 7.55
N LEU A 291 17.35 -11.25 6.38
CA LEU A 291 16.33 -10.63 5.54
C LEU A 291 15.10 -11.53 5.50
N PHE A 292 13.91 -10.93 5.57
CA PHE A 292 12.67 -11.52 5.08
C PHE A 292 12.45 -11.07 3.64
N VAL A 293 12.27 -12.04 2.74
CA VAL A 293 12.10 -11.79 1.31
C VAL A 293 10.87 -12.53 0.82
N HIS A 294 10.02 -11.87 0.05
CA HIS A 294 8.96 -12.53 -0.70
C HIS A 294 8.79 -11.90 -2.08
N GLY A 295 8.26 -12.67 -3.02
CA GLY A 295 7.80 -12.13 -4.29
C GLY A 295 6.36 -11.60 -4.21
N GLU A 296 5.81 -11.34 -5.39
CA GLU A 296 4.40 -11.04 -5.60
C GLU A 296 3.83 -12.02 -6.64
N THR A 297 2.75 -12.73 -6.31
CA THR A 297 2.12 -13.66 -7.27
C THR A 297 1.38 -12.90 -8.35
N ILE A 298 1.96 -12.72 -9.54
CA ILE A 298 1.26 -12.15 -10.70
C ILE A 298 0.63 -13.25 -11.55
N GLY A 299 -0.58 -12.99 -12.05
CA GLY A 299 -1.33 -13.92 -12.90
C GLY A 299 -2.72 -14.14 -12.35
N ASP A 300 -3.34 -15.27 -12.72
CA ASP A 300 -4.67 -15.66 -12.29
C ASP A 300 -5.71 -14.58 -12.61
N GLY A 301 -6.53 -14.18 -11.63
CA GLY A 301 -7.56 -13.16 -11.79
C GLY A 301 -7.10 -11.78 -12.26
N ASP A 302 -5.81 -11.51 -12.45
CA ASP A 302 -5.30 -10.22 -12.96
C ASP A 302 -5.02 -10.19 -14.48
N GLU A 303 -5.22 -11.31 -15.17
CA GLU A 303 -5.05 -11.42 -16.63
C GLU A 303 -6.38 -11.77 -17.31
N PRO A 304 -6.92 -10.90 -18.19
CA PRO A 304 -8.15 -11.21 -18.91
C PRO A 304 -7.99 -12.46 -19.78
N GLY A 305 -8.74 -13.52 -19.48
CA GLY A 305 -8.62 -14.80 -20.18
C GLY A 305 -7.30 -15.54 -19.94
N GLY A 306 -6.51 -15.10 -18.96
CA GLY A 306 -5.30 -15.78 -18.53
C GLY A 306 -5.63 -17.05 -17.73
N PRO A 307 -4.62 -17.89 -17.47
CA PRO A 307 -4.82 -19.10 -16.70
C PRO A 307 -4.98 -18.76 -15.21
N THR A 308 -5.85 -19.51 -14.54
CA THR A 308 -6.26 -19.34 -13.13
C THR A 308 -5.90 -20.58 -12.32
N GLY A 309 -6.18 -20.55 -11.02
CA GLY A 309 -6.03 -21.72 -10.16
C GLY A 309 -4.58 -22.10 -9.88
N CYS A 310 -3.69 -21.11 -9.77
CA CYS A 310 -2.26 -21.33 -9.49
C CYS A 310 -1.56 -22.21 -10.53
N SER A 311 -1.94 -22.08 -11.80
CA SER A 311 -1.34 -22.86 -12.88
C SER A 311 0.12 -22.46 -13.20
N ARG A 312 0.66 -21.47 -12.49
CA ARG A 312 2.02 -20.92 -12.66
C ARG A 312 2.91 -21.33 -11.49
N ALA A 313 4.21 -21.11 -11.64
CA ALA A 313 5.17 -21.34 -10.56
C ALA A 313 4.77 -20.53 -9.31
N LEU A 314 4.74 -21.21 -8.17
CA LEU A 314 4.48 -20.59 -6.87
C LEU A 314 5.52 -19.52 -6.56
N VAL A 315 5.06 -18.44 -5.94
CA VAL A 315 5.92 -17.39 -5.41
C VAL A 315 6.20 -17.65 -3.94
N LEU A 316 7.47 -17.63 -3.57
CA LEU A 316 7.91 -18.01 -2.24
C LEU A 316 8.09 -16.78 -1.33
N SER A 317 7.96 -17.04 -0.02
CA SER A 317 8.42 -16.17 1.06
C SER A 317 9.50 -16.90 1.85
N MET A 318 10.58 -16.22 2.24
CA MET A 318 11.78 -16.86 2.77
C MET A 318 12.53 -16.01 3.78
N MET A 319 13.28 -16.68 4.67
CA MET A 319 14.33 -16.06 5.48
C MET A 319 15.69 -16.26 4.80
N VAL A 320 16.51 -15.21 4.81
CA VAL A 320 17.84 -15.19 4.20
C VAL A 320 18.87 -14.70 5.22
N ASP A 321 19.97 -15.43 5.39
CA ASP A 321 21.12 -15.04 6.20
C ASP A 321 22.01 -14.07 5.42
N ILE A 322 22.37 -12.96 6.07
CA ILE A 322 23.26 -11.93 5.53
C ILE A 322 24.45 -11.65 6.45
N LYS A 323 24.87 -12.65 7.26
CA LYS A 323 26.08 -12.52 8.08
C LYS A 323 27.31 -12.20 7.24
N ASP A 324 27.37 -12.80 6.05
CA ASP A 324 28.25 -12.36 4.95
C ASP A 324 27.36 -11.76 3.85
N PRO A 325 27.22 -10.43 3.77
CA PRO A 325 26.34 -9.79 2.79
C PRO A 325 26.80 -9.99 1.35
N ALA A 326 28.04 -10.42 1.11
CA ALA A 326 28.51 -10.78 -0.23
C ALA A 326 28.05 -12.18 -0.66
N LYS A 327 27.57 -13.00 0.28
CA LYS A 327 27.13 -14.38 0.06
C LYS A 327 25.85 -14.67 0.85
N PRO A 328 24.73 -14.00 0.55
CA PRO A 328 23.46 -14.26 1.21
C PRO A 328 23.01 -15.71 1.00
N LYS A 329 22.38 -16.32 2.01
CA LYS A 329 22.00 -17.74 1.99
C LYS A 329 20.56 -17.94 2.43
N LEU A 330 19.81 -18.75 1.69
CA LEU A 330 18.49 -19.19 2.12
C LEU A 330 18.58 -19.93 3.47
N VAL A 331 17.72 -19.55 4.41
CA VAL A 331 17.61 -20.15 5.75
C VAL A 331 16.37 -21.04 5.84
N SER A 332 15.22 -20.52 5.40
CA SER A 332 13.95 -21.24 5.42
C SER A 332 12.98 -20.68 4.38
N VAL A 333 12.01 -21.49 3.99
CA VAL A 333 10.83 -21.08 3.22
C VAL A 333 9.63 -21.10 4.16
N PHE A 334 8.74 -20.11 4.04
CA PHE A 334 7.56 -20.01 4.88
C PHE A 334 6.49 -21.02 4.42
N PRO A 335 5.67 -21.55 5.35
CA PRO A 335 4.57 -22.44 4.97
C PRO A 335 3.55 -21.69 4.11
N GLN A 336 2.96 -22.40 3.14
CA GLN A 336 1.83 -21.88 2.37
C GLN A 336 0.57 -21.81 3.27
N PRO A 337 -0.25 -20.75 3.17
CA PRO A 337 -1.47 -20.66 3.94
C PRO A 337 -2.47 -21.75 3.58
N ALA A 338 -3.07 -22.39 4.59
CA ALA A 338 -4.14 -23.37 4.41
C ALA A 338 -5.52 -22.72 4.60
N PRO A 339 -6.54 -23.11 3.82
CA PRO A 339 -7.91 -22.69 4.07
C PRO A 339 -8.41 -23.09 5.48
N PRO A 340 -9.34 -22.32 6.05
CA PRO A 340 -10.08 -22.73 7.26
C PRO A 340 -10.80 -24.06 7.03
N LYS A 341 -10.97 -24.85 8.10
CA LYS A 341 -11.46 -26.24 8.03
C LYS A 341 -12.83 -26.38 7.36
N ASP A 342 -13.67 -25.36 7.48
CA ASP A 342 -15.03 -25.26 6.96
C ASP A 342 -15.12 -24.47 5.65
N ALA A 343 -13.98 -24.12 5.03
CA ALA A 343 -13.96 -23.46 3.74
C ALA A 343 -14.61 -24.35 2.65
N PRO A 344 -15.34 -23.77 1.69
CA PRO A 344 -15.96 -24.50 0.59
C PRO A 344 -14.98 -24.94 -0.51
N TYR A 345 -13.68 -24.73 -0.29
CA TYR A 345 -12.58 -25.04 -1.20
C TYR A 345 -11.45 -25.75 -0.42
N ALA A 346 -10.75 -26.67 -1.09
CA ALA A 346 -9.66 -27.43 -0.48
C ALA A 346 -8.34 -26.63 -0.43
N ASP A 347 -8.14 -25.75 -1.42
CA ASP A 347 -6.97 -24.87 -1.55
C ASP A 347 -7.40 -23.45 -1.91
N PHE A 348 -6.60 -22.44 -1.55
CA PHE A 348 -6.86 -21.05 -1.94
C PHE A 348 -6.72 -20.83 -3.45
N CYS A 349 -6.01 -21.70 -4.17
CA CYS A 349 -6.01 -21.71 -5.63
C CYS A 349 -7.42 -21.87 -6.22
N ASP A 350 -8.32 -22.60 -5.55
CA ASP A 350 -9.68 -22.85 -6.02
C ASP A 350 -10.65 -21.70 -5.68
N LYS A 351 -10.21 -20.72 -4.88
CA LYS A 351 -11.05 -19.59 -4.45
C LYS A 351 -11.23 -18.54 -5.56
N GLY A 352 -10.35 -18.52 -6.56
CA GLY A 352 -10.27 -17.47 -7.58
C GLY A 352 -9.47 -16.25 -7.12
N GLY A 353 -9.24 -15.31 -8.04
CA GLY A 353 -8.31 -14.20 -7.83
C GLY A 353 -6.87 -14.69 -7.65
N ARG A 354 -5.99 -13.82 -7.17
CA ARG A 354 -4.59 -14.20 -6.88
C ARG A 354 -4.48 -14.91 -5.54
N PHE A 355 -3.64 -15.93 -5.49
CA PHE A 355 -3.19 -16.58 -4.27
C PHE A 355 -1.66 -16.51 -4.16
N GLY A 356 -1.16 -15.79 -3.17
CA GLY A 356 0.27 -15.57 -3.01
C GLY A 356 0.63 -14.38 -2.14
N PRO A 357 1.91 -14.24 -1.76
CA PRO A 357 2.37 -13.07 -1.02
C PRO A 357 2.22 -11.80 -1.86
N HIS A 358 2.07 -10.66 -1.19
CA HIS A 358 2.12 -9.34 -1.85
C HIS A 358 2.91 -8.31 -1.05
N ASN A 359 2.45 -7.89 0.13
CA ASN A 359 3.06 -6.78 0.87
C ASN A 359 3.26 -7.12 2.34
N THR A 360 4.32 -6.57 2.92
CA THR A 360 4.60 -6.62 4.35
C THR A 360 4.60 -5.21 4.97
N ASN A 361 4.61 -5.12 6.30
CA ASN A 361 4.67 -3.85 7.03
C ASN A 361 6.04 -3.16 6.85
N LEU A 362 6.20 -2.37 5.79
CA LEU A 362 7.49 -1.83 5.36
C LEU A 362 7.82 -0.42 5.84
N GLU A 363 6.83 0.37 6.26
CA GLU A 363 6.98 1.78 6.65
C GLU A 363 7.69 1.96 8.00
N TYR A 364 8.56 1.03 8.39
CA TYR A 364 9.15 0.94 9.71
C TYR A 364 10.18 2.04 9.99
N HIS A 365 10.58 2.88 9.03
CA HIS A 365 11.35 4.10 9.32
C HIS A 365 10.50 5.15 10.03
N LEU A 366 9.18 5.15 9.81
CA LEU A 366 8.26 6.07 10.47
C LEU A 366 8.21 5.79 11.98
N PRO A 367 8.23 6.82 12.84
CA PRO A 367 8.16 6.64 14.29
C PRO A 367 6.82 6.05 14.76
N ASP A 368 5.79 6.19 13.93
CA ASP A 368 4.41 5.82 14.24
C ASP A 368 4.05 4.38 13.84
N VAL A 369 4.96 3.69 13.12
CA VAL A 369 4.81 2.31 12.65
C VAL A 369 5.56 1.35 13.56
N GLU A 370 4.97 0.18 13.81
CA GLU A 370 5.60 -0.88 14.60
C GLU A 370 6.94 -1.30 13.98
N LYS A 371 7.99 -1.28 14.79
CA LYS A 371 9.29 -1.85 14.41
C LYS A 371 9.18 -3.37 14.56
N GLN A 372 9.00 -4.07 13.45
CA GLN A 372 8.77 -5.51 13.45
C GLN A 372 9.88 -6.26 14.21
N GLY A 373 9.47 -7.07 15.18
CA GLY A 373 10.33 -7.96 15.93
C GLY A 373 10.29 -9.38 15.38
N ASP A 374 9.76 -10.31 16.18
CA ASP A 374 9.63 -11.72 15.81
C ASP A 374 8.36 -12.04 15.02
N LEU A 375 7.53 -11.05 14.71
CA LEU A 375 6.30 -11.23 13.92
C LEU A 375 6.44 -10.59 12.54
N ILE A 376 6.10 -11.35 11.51
CA ILE A 376 5.97 -10.90 10.13
C ILE A 376 4.50 -10.83 9.78
N TYR A 377 4.04 -9.66 9.33
CA TYR A 377 2.69 -9.41 8.82
C TYR A 377 2.76 -9.40 7.31
N LEU A 378 2.10 -10.34 6.65
CA LEU A 378 2.17 -10.53 5.21
C LEU A 378 0.76 -10.60 4.63
N THR A 379 0.45 -9.71 3.68
CA THR A 379 -0.75 -9.87 2.87
C THR A 379 -0.55 -10.99 1.87
N TYR A 380 -1.61 -11.76 1.67
CA TYR A 380 -1.61 -12.98 0.87
C TYR A 380 -2.81 -13.04 -0.08
N PHE A 381 -3.11 -11.93 -0.76
CA PHE A 381 -4.26 -11.76 -1.68
C PHE A 381 -5.55 -12.44 -1.18
N ASN A 382 -6.03 -13.50 -1.86
CA ASN A 382 -7.29 -14.17 -1.52
C ASN A 382 -7.26 -14.94 -0.19
N ALA A 383 -6.07 -15.16 0.37
CA ALA A 383 -5.85 -15.75 1.68
C ALA A 383 -5.75 -14.67 2.78
N GLY A 384 -5.95 -13.39 2.47
CA GLY A 384 -6.06 -12.34 3.48
C GLY A 384 -4.73 -11.95 4.12
N LEU A 385 -4.77 -11.51 5.38
CA LEU A 385 -3.59 -11.24 6.19
C LEU A 385 -3.09 -12.52 6.86
N ARG A 386 -1.77 -12.72 6.85
CA ARG A 386 -1.06 -13.80 7.52
C ARG A 386 -0.03 -13.25 8.50
N VAL A 387 0.07 -13.85 9.67
CA VAL A 387 1.07 -13.51 10.68
C VAL A 387 1.93 -14.71 10.98
N PHE A 388 3.24 -14.54 10.82
CA PHE A 388 4.23 -15.58 11.03
C PHE A 388 5.18 -15.21 12.15
N ASP A 389 5.40 -16.15 13.07
CA ASP A 389 6.45 -16.07 14.08
C ASP A 389 7.79 -16.55 13.50
N ILE A 390 8.81 -15.70 13.64
CA ILE A 390 10.20 -15.92 13.21
C ILE A 390 11.19 -15.96 14.39
N GLY A 391 10.72 -16.17 15.61
CA GLY A 391 11.57 -16.37 16.80
C GLY A 391 12.57 -17.51 16.61
N ASN A 392 12.17 -18.55 15.88
CA ASN A 392 13.10 -19.48 15.23
C ASN A 392 13.10 -19.24 13.70
N PRO A 393 14.10 -18.52 13.15
CA PRO A 393 14.13 -18.17 11.74
C PRO A 393 14.38 -19.37 10.81
N ARG A 394 14.70 -20.55 11.34
CA ARG A 394 14.80 -21.80 10.56
C ARG A 394 13.47 -22.56 10.46
N LEU A 395 12.48 -22.19 11.29
CA LEU A 395 11.17 -22.82 11.31
C LEU A 395 10.08 -21.76 11.54
N PRO A 396 9.82 -20.88 10.55
CA PRO A 396 8.71 -19.92 10.64
C PRO A 396 7.37 -20.63 10.80
N ARG A 397 6.47 -20.07 11.61
CA ARG A 397 5.16 -20.66 11.89
C ARG A 397 4.05 -19.64 11.74
N GLU A 398 2.97 -20.00 11.04
CA GLU A 398 1.76 -19.18 11.04
C GLU A 398 1.13 -19.20 12.44
N VAL A 399 0.92 -18.03 13.02
CA VAL A 399 0.40 -17.83 14.39
C VAL A 399 -0.89 -17.00 14.44
N GLY A 400 -1.35 -16.50 13.29
CA GLY A 400 -2.62 -15.80 13.17
C GLY A 400 -2.91 -15.44 11.73
N TRP A 401 -4.18 -15.21 11.43
CA TRP A 401 -4.64 -14.81 10.11
C TRP A 401 -6.01 -14.15 10.17
N PHE A 402 -6.29 -13.31 9.17
CA PHE A 402 -7.59 -12.66 9.00
C PHE A 402 -7.96 -12.65 7.51
N ILE A 403 -9.14 -13.15 7.17
CA ILE A 403 -9.68 -13.20 5.81
C ILE A 403 -10.91 -12.29 5.77
N PRO A 404 -10.87 -11.15 5.05
CA PRO A 404 -12.05 -10.34 4.81
C PRO A 404 -13.16 -11.13 4.11
N PRO A 405 -14.45 -10.82 4.34
CA PRO A 405 -15.54 -11.45 3.60
C PRO A 405 -15.42 -11.13 2.11
N ALA A 406 -16.05 -11.94 1.26
CA ALA A 406 -16.12 -11.65 -0.18
C ALA A 406 -16.74 -10.25 -0.42
N PRO A 407 -16.14 -9.42 -1.30
CA PRO A 407 -16.70 -8.13 -1.66
C PRO A 407 -18.10 -8.26 -2.25
N VAL A 408 -19.01 -7.39 -1.81
CA VAL A 408 -20.39 -7.33 -2.33
C VAL A 408 -20.52 -6.37 -3.52
N LYS A 409 -19.48 -5.58 -3.80
CA LYS A 409 -19.45 -4.58 -4.86
C LYS A 409 -18.12 -4.66 -5.61
N ARG A 410 -18.20 -4.60 -6.93
CA ARG A 410 -17.05 -4.47 -7.82
C ARG A 410 -16.75 -3.00 -8.07
N HIS A 411 -15.51 -2.58 -7.79
CA HIS A 411 -15.04 -1.21 -8.01
C HIS A 411 -14.17 -1.07 -9.25
N GLY A 412 -13.44 -2.14 -9.61
CA GLY A 412 -12.55 -2.16 -10.76
C GLY A 412 -12.64 -3.44 -11.59
N PRO A 413 -11.82 -3.54 -12.64
CA PRO A 413 -11.81 -4.71 -13.52
C PRO A 413 -11.33 -5.98 -12.81
N LEU A 414 -10.48 -5.86 -11.78
CA LEU A 414 -9.84 -6.99 -11.11
C LEU A 414 -10.56 -7.40 -9.83
N PRO A 415 -10.56 -8.68 -9.47
CA PRO A 415 -10.14 -9.82 -10.31
C PRO A 415 -11.15 -10.12 -11.44
N TYR A 416 -10.67 -10.64 -12.58
CA TYR A 416 -11.44 -10.94 -13.78
C TYR A 416 -12.24 -12.26 -13.72
N ASP A 417 -11.81 -13.19 -12.88
CA ASP A 417 -12.46 -14.49 -12.69
C ASP A 417 -13.59 -14.39 -11.66
N GLU A 418 -13.29 -14.49 -10.37
CA GLU A 418 -14.28 -14.54 -9.29
C GLU A 418 -14.16 -13.30 -8.40
N LEU A 419 -15.30 -12.68 -8.05
CA LEU A 419 -15.29 -11.54 -7.12
C LEU A 419 -15.02 -12.03 -5.69
N VAL A 420 -13.74 -12.12 -5.35
CA VAL A 420 -13.26 -12.50 -4.03
C VAL A 420 -12.36 -11.43 -3.44
N SER A 421 -12.18 -11.50 -2.13
CA SER A 421 -11.24 -10.62 -1.41
C SER A 421 -9.84 -10.79 -1.98
N GLN A 422 -9.11 -9.70 -2.07
CA GLN A 422 -7.75 -9.60 -2.55
C GLN A 422 -7.07 -8.59 -1.64
N THR A 423 -6.57 -9.07 -0.50
CA THR A 423 -5.92 -8.21 0.51
C THR A 423 -4.57 -7.75 -0.01
N GLU A 424 -4.40 -6.42 -0.09
CA GLU A 424 -3.31 -5.80 -0.84
C GLU A 424 -2.16 -5.38 0.05
N ASP A 425 -2.40 -4.50 1.02
CA ASP A 425 -1.35 -3.91 1.86
C ASP A 425 -1.62 -4.12 3.35
N VAL A 426 -0.56 -4.08 4.15
CA VAL A 426 -0.64 -4.13 5.62
C VAL A 426 0.26 -3.07 6.25
N LEU A 427 -0.30 -2.37 7.22
CA LEU A 427 0.44 -1.43 8.07
C LEU A 427 0.08 -1.73 9.52
N VAL A 428 1.07 -1.77 10.40
CA VAL A 428 0.88 -1.92 11.85
C VAL A 428 1.38 -0.68 12.55
N ASP A 429 0.50 0.02 13.27
CA ASP A 429 0.91 1.19 14.04
C ASP A 429 1.53 0.81 15.38
N THR A 430 2.23 1.75 16.02
CA THR A 430 2.82 1.56 17.36
C THR A 430 1.80 1.35 18.47
N ARG A 431 0.49 1.49 18.21
CA ARG A 431 -0.58 1.13 19.15
C ARG A 431 -0.98 -0.34 18.99
N GLY A 432 -0.40 -1.06 18.02
CA GLY A 432 -0.69 -2.45 17.66
C GLY A 432 -1.99 -2.61 16.86
N ASN A 433 -2.50 -1.55 16.22
CA ASN A 433 -3.61 -1.68 15.28
C ASN A 433 -3.05 -2.10 13.92
N ILE A 434 -3.69 -3.08 13.30
CA ILE A 434 -3.30 -3.60 11.99
C ILE A 434 -4.31 -3.11 10.97
N TYR A 435 -3.87 -2.32 10.01
CA TYR A 435 -4.66 -1.83 8.90
C TYR A 435 -4.38 -2.71 7.69
N ILE A 436 -5.43 -3.21 7.05
CA ILE A 436 -5.31 -3.93 5.79
C ILE A 436 -6.23 -3.34 4.74
N THR A 437 -5.75 -3.36 3.50
CA THR A 437 -6.48 -2.90 2.33
C THR A 437 -6.87 -4.05 1.41
N ASP A 438 -7.77 -3.79 0.47
CA ASP A 438 -8.25 -4.81 -0.45
C ASP A 438 -8.75 -4.20 -1.77
N LYS A 439 -8.58 -4.92 -2.89
CA LYS A 439 -8.96 -4.45 -4.23
C LYS A 439 -10.41 -4.00 -4.34
N ASN A 440 -11.37 -4.59 -3.64
CA ASN A 440 -12.79 -4.24 -3.78
C ASN A 440 -13.48 -3.87 -2.47
N TRP A 441 -12.72 -3.80 -1.37
CA TRP A 441 -13.15 -3.18 -0.12
C TRP A 441 -12.44 -1.84 0.15
N GLY A 442 -12.79 -1.23 1.28
CA GLY A 442 -12.04 -0.12 1.85
C GLY A 442 -10.95 -0.63 2.79
N ILE A 443 -10.87 -0.06 3.99
CA ILE A 443 -9.90 -0.48 5.01
C ILE A 443 -10.57 -1.26 6.13
N PHE A 444 -9.98 -2.40 6.48
CA PHE A 444 -10.27 -3.11 7.72
C PHE A 444 -9.20 -2.78 8.75
N VAL A 445 -9.65 -2.56 9.99
CA VAL A 445 -8.77 -2.41 11.15
C VAL A 445 -8.92 -3.66 12.02
N VAL A 446 -7.80 -4.30 12.31
CA VAL A 446 -7.72 -5.61 12.97
C VAL A 446 -6.79 -5.52 14.18
N ARG A 447 -7.04 -6.36 15.19
CA ARG A 447 -6.16 -6.59 16.33
C ARG A 447 -5.68 -8.02 16.36
N TYR A 448 -4.37 -8.20 16.54
CA TYR A 448 -3.82 -9.51 16.90
C TYR A 448 -4.16 -9.83 18.35
N THR A 449 -4.68 -11.03 18.57
CA THR A 449 -5.13 -11.54 19.88
C THR A 449 -4.41 -12.82 20.28
N GLY A 450 -3.35 -13.20 19.57
CA GLY A 450 -2.57 -14.41 19.82
C GLY A 450 -1.42 -14.20 20.81
N PRO A 451 -0.67 -15.27 21.11
CA PRO A 451 0.53 -15.20 21.93
C PRO A 451 1.57 -14.23 21.33
N GLY A 452 2.29 -13.51 22.19
CA GLY A 452 3.27 -12.54 21.73
C GLY A 452 2.65 -11.28 21.11
N GLN A 453 1.37 -10.99 21.39
CA GLN A 453 0.73 -9.72 21.06
C GLN A 453 1.68 -8.56 21.43
N PRO A 454 2.17 -7.79 20.44
CA PRO A 454 3.06 -6.69 20.72
C PRO A 454 2.39 -5.74 21.71
N ALA A 455 3.08 -5.45 22.82
CA ALA A 455 2.65 -4.38 23.69
C ALA A 455 2.69 -3.07 22.88
N PRO A 456 1.64 -2.23 22.93
CA PRO A 456 1.69 -0.91 22.32
C PRO A 456 2.98 -0.19 22.71
N THR A 457 3.76 0.22 21.71
CA THR A 457 5.02 0.94 21.89
C THR A 457 4.79 2.46 21.97
N ALA A 458 3.62 2.93 21.50
CA ALA A 458 3.14 4.28 21.79
C ALA A 458 2.55 4.36 23.21
N LYS A 459 2.98 5.38 23.96
CA LYS A 459 2.34 5.80 25.22
C LYS A 459 1.22 6.81 24.97
#